data_AF-A0A0D2GLI6-F1
#
_entry.id   AF-A0A0D2GLI6-F1
#
_cell.length_a   1.000
_cell.length_b   1.000
_cell.length_c   1.000
_cell.angle_alpha   90.00
_cell.angle_beta   90.00
_cell.angle_gamma   90.00
#
_symmetry.space_group_name_H-M   'P 1'
#
loop_
_entity.id
_entity.type
_entity.pdbx_description
1 polymer ?
#
loop_
_entity_poly.entity_id
_entity_poly.type
_entity_poly.pdbx_seq_one_letter_code
_entity_poly.pdbx_strand_id
1 'polypeptide(L)'
;MALLGRGANGTVYQLTPVIAVKVARTGLYEETDHLHEQKVFELLKKQDRAIPFLVEGFYRTPLNTFLELADEGSVAQHLNRYQERLGPQVLRVTEHLEPLTIRRWMAQLCLAAAGLERIGLTHGDIHPHNMLLDKE
;
A
#
# COMPACT_ATOMS: atom_id res chain seq x y z
N MET A 1 -11.40 -15.00 6.95
CA MET A 1 -10.58 -14.09 6.13
C MET A 1 -11.50 -13.01 5.59
N ALA A 2 -11.28 -11.73 5.92
CA ALA A 2 -12.15 -10.63 5.49
C ALA A 2 -11.60 -9.99 4.21
N LEU A 3 -12.47 -9.56 3.28
CA LEU A 3 -12.04 -8.84 2.09
C LEU A 3 -11.64 -7.40 2.46
N LEU A 4 -10.41 -7.00 2.15
CA LEU A 4 -9.91 -5.63 2.36
C LEU A 4 -10.03 -4.78 1.10
N GLY A 5 -9.74 -5.37 -0.07
CA GLY A 5 -9.77 -4.64 -1.32
C GLY A 5 -9.63 -5.52 -2.56
N ARG A 6 -10.10 -5.02 -3.69
CA ARG A 6 -9.90 -5.62 -5.01
C ARG A 6 -9.17 -4.62 -5.89
N GLY A 7 -7.98 -5.00 -6.33
CA GLY A 7 -7.21 -4.27 -7.33
C GLY A 7 -7.39 -4.86 -8.73
N ALA A 8 -6.68 -4.29 -9.70
CA ALA A 8 -6.67 -4.78 -11.07
C ALA A 8 -6.23 -6.25 -11.14
N ASN A 9 -5.08 -6.56 -10.52
CA ASN A 9 -4.37 -7.83 -10.69
C ASN A 9 -4.48 -8.78 -9.48
N GLY A 10 -5.11 -8.33 -8.39
CA GLY A 10 -5.17 -9.12 -7.16
C GLY A 10 -6.28 -8.71 -6.22
N THR A 11 -6.58 -9.59 -5.27
CA THR A 11 -7.51 -9.34 -4.17
C THR A 11 -6.77 -9.43 -2.84
N VAL A 12 -6.96 -8.46 -1.97
CA VAL A 12 -6.32 -8.40 -0.66
C VAL A 12 -7.32 -8.78 0.41
N TYR A 13 -6.91 -9.70 1.29
CA TYR A 13 -7.71 -10.15 2.41
C TYR A 13 -6.95 -10.00 3.72
N GLN A 14 -7.70 -9.76 4.79
CA GLN A 14 -7.19 -9.83 6.14
C GLN A 14 -7.12 -11.30 6.57
N LEU A 15 -5.89 -11.76 6.85
CA LEU A 15 -5.63 -13.11 7.33
C LEU A 15 -5.62 -13.16 8.86
N THR A 16 -4.92 -12.22 9.49
CA THR A 16 -4.83 -12.06 10.95
C THR A 16 -4.97 -10.58 11.32
N PRO A 17 -4.99 -10.19 12.61
CA PRO A 17 -4.97 -8.79 13.01
C PRO A 17 -3.74 -7.98 12.55
N VAL A 18 -2.68 -8.63 12.06
CA VAL A 18 -1.43 -7.96 11.63
C VAL A 18 -0.92 -8.43 10.27
N ILE A 19 -1.59 -9.40 9.62
CA ILE A 19 -1.20 -9.96 8.33
C ILE A 19 -2.34 -9.81 7.33
N ALA A 20 -2.03 -9.18 6.19
CA ALA A 20 -2.81 -9.23 4.97
C ALA A 20 -2.24 -10.28 4.01
N VAL A 21 -3.09 -10.85 3.16
CA VAL A 21 -2.66 -11.68 2.03
C VAL A 21 -3.22 -11.10 0.74
N LYS A 22 -2.33 -10.77 -0.20
CA LYS A 22 -2.68 -10.43 -1.57
C LYS A 22 -2.64 -11.69 -2.41
N VAL A 23 -3.78 -12.03 -3.00
CA VAL A 23 -3.97 -13.19 -3.86
C VAL A 23 -4.05 -12.70 -5.30
N ALA A 24 -3.25 -13.26 -6.20
CA ALA A 24 -3.36 -12.98 -7.64
C ALA A 24 -4.75 -13.34 -8.16
N ARG A 25 -5.28 -12.54 -9.09
CA ARG A 25 -6.47 -12.96 -9.85
C ARG A 25 -6.06 -14.01 -10.86
N THR A 26 -7.01 -14.88 -11.22
CA THR A 26 -6.78 -15.91 -12.24
C THR A 26 -6.60 -15.28 -13.61
N GLY A 27 -5.50 -15.62 -14.28
CA GLY A 27 -5.19 -15.12 -15.61
C GLY A 27 -3.67 -14.98 -15.78
N LEU A 28 -3.17 -15.31 -16.98
CA LEU A 28 -1.73 -15.31 -17.24
C LEU A 28 -1.11 -13.92 -17.01
N TYR A 29 -1.83 -12.85 -17.35
CA TYR A 29 -1.37 -11.48 -17.18
C TYR A 29 -1.28 -11.12 -15.69
N GLU A 30 -2.34 -11.38 -14.92
CA GLU A 30 -2.43 -11.07 -13.50
C GLU A 30 -1.43 -11.88 -12.66
N GLU A 31 -1.24 -13.16 -12.99
CA GLU A 31 -0.24 -14.02 -12.36
C GLU A 31 1.19 -13.55 -12.66
N THR A 32 1.46 -13.13 -13.90
CA THR A 32 2.77 -12.60 -14.30
C THR A 32 3.06 -11.27 -13.60
N ASP A 33 2.08 -10.37 -13.53
CA ASP A 33 2.20 -9.11 -12.82
C ASP A 33 2.42 -9.31 -11.31
N HIS A 34 1.67 -10.23 -10.69
CA HIS A 34 1.87 -10.60 -9.30
C HIS A 34 3.28 -11.15 -9.05
N LEU A 35 3.82 -11.95 -9.97
CA LEU A 35 5.19 -12.44 -9.89
C LEU A 35 6.22 -11.30 -9.99
N HIS A 36 5.97 -10.27 -10.79
CA HIS A 36 6.84 -9.09 -10.83
C HIS A 36 6.83 -8.33 -9.50
N GLU A 37 5.67 -8.11 -8.91
CA GLU A 37 5.56 -7.52 -7.58
C GLU A 37 6.33 -8.35 -6.53
N GLN A 38 6.19 -9.68 -6.55
CA GLN A 38 6.93 -10.55 -5.64
C GLN A 38 8.46 -10.44 -5.80
N LYS A 39 8.96 -10.26 -7.03
CA LYS A 39 10.40 -10.04 -7.27
C LYS A 39 10.89 -8.73 -6.63
N VAL A 40 10.05 -7.70 -6.58
CA VAL A 40 10.37 -6.45 -5.87
C VAL A 40 10.53 -6.71 -4.37
N PHE A 41 9.60 -7.44 -3.75
CA PHE A 41 9.75 -7.83 -2.33
C PHE A 41 10.98 -8.70 -2.05
N GLU A 42 11.35 -9.59 -2.97
CA GLU A 42 12.61 -10.35 -2.86
C GLU A 42 13.84 -9.44 -2.93
N LEU A 43 13.83 -8.43 -3.80
CA LEU A 43 14.92 -7.45 -3.89
C LEU A 43 15.01 -6.60 -2.60
N LEU A 44 13.86 -6.17 -2.06
CA LEU A 44 13.79 -5.42 -0.80
C LEU A 44 14.31 -6.23 0.38
N LYS A 45 13.98 -7.53 0.45
CA LYS A 45 14.45 -8.43 1.53
C LYS A 45 15.95 -8.66 1.52
N LYS A 46 16.61 -8.55 0.37
CA LYS A 46 18.06 -8.73 0.21
C LYS A 46 18.89 -7.50 0.60
N GLN A 47 18.24 -6.37 0.94
CA GLN A 47 18.96 -5.16 1.32
C GLN A 47 19.51 -5.26 2.74
N ASP A 48 20.74 -4.81 2.95
CA ASP A 48 21.37 -4.77 4.29
C ASP A 48 20.63 -3.85 5.27
N ARG A 49 19.92 -2.85 4.73
CA ARG A 49 19.13 -1.89 5.50
C ARG A 49 17.71 -1.81 4.93
N ALA A 50 16.74 -2.10 5.79
CA ALA A 50 15.33 -1.92 5.50
C ALA A 50 15.03 -0.47 5.08
N ILE A 51 14.19 -0.32 4.05
CA ILE A 51 13.67 0.97 3.63
C ILE A 51 12.45 1.27 4.51
N PRO A 52 12.45 2.39 5.25
CA PRO A 52 11.35 2.69 6.16
C PRO A 52 10.07 3.06 5.38
N PHE A 53 8.91 2.86 6.01
CA PHE A 53 7.58 3.23 5.50
C PHE A 53 7.17 2.54 4.18
N LEU A 54 7.77 1.39 3.88
CA LEU A 54 7.21 0.44 2.92
C LEU A 54 6.54 -0.69 3.68
N VAL A 55 5.40 -1.15 3.15
CA VAL A 55 4.72 -2.35 3.65
C VAL A 55 5.67 -3.54 3.62
N GLU A 56 5.83 -4.24 4.74
CA GLU A 56 6.70 -5.42 4.79
C GLU A 56 6.06 -6.63 4.09
N GLY A 57 6.87 -7.39 3.33
CA GLY A 57 6.47 -8.65 2.73
C GLY A 57 7.08 -9.86 3.43
N PHE A 58 6.29 -10.55 4.26
CA PHE A 58 6.75 -11.65 5.12
C PHE A 58 7.02 -12.96 4.37
N TYR A 59 6.10 -13.37 3.51
CA TYR A 59 6.13 -14.69 2.87
C TYR A 59 5.45 -14.66 1.50
N ARG A 60 5.82 -15.57 0.60
CA ARG A 60 5.32 -15.67 -0.77
C ARG A 60 5.14 -17.12 -1.20
N THR A 61 4.08 -17.36 -1.96
CA THR A 61 3.82 -18.57 -2.75
C THR A 61 3.45 -18.12 -4.18
N PRO A 62 3.40 -19.00 -5.19
CA PRO A 62 3.20 -18.56 -6.58
C PRO A 62 2.03 -17.59 -6.83
N LEU A 63 0.95 -17.68 -6.05
CA LEU A 63 -0.25 -16.84 -6.22
C LEU A 63 -0.58 -15.98 -5.00
N ASN A 64 0.25 -16.00 -3.95
CA ASN A 64 -0.05 -15.30 -2.69
C ASN A 64 1.17 -14.59 -2.15
N THR A 65 1.00 -13.32 -1.79
CA THR A 65 1.97 -12.52 -1.05
C THR A 65 1.39 -12.16 0.32
N PHE A 66 2.09 -12.54 1.38
CA PHE A 66 1.72 -12.23 2.76
C PHE A 66 2.45 -10.96 3.18
N LEU A 67 1.67 -9.97 3.61
CA LEU A 67 2.09 -8.59 3.82
C LEU A 67 1.74 -8.15 5.24
N GLU A 68 2.45 -7.15 5.72
CA GLU A 68 2.04 -6.34 6.84
C GLU A 68 0.64 -5.74 6.62
N LEU A 69 -0.19 -5.78 7.66
CA LEU A 69 -1.50 -5.15 7.65
C LEU A 69 -1.39 -3.74 8.23
N ALA A 70 -1.64 -2.74 7.39
CA ALA A 70 -1.92 -1.38 7.80
C ALA A 70 -3.44 -1.24 8.04
N ASP A 71 -3.85 -1.20 9.32
CA ASP A 71 -5.23 -1.40 9.77
C ASP A 71 -6.11 -0.14 9.77
N GLU A 72 -5.54 1.04 9.53
CA GLU A 72 -6.29 2.31 9.41
C GLU A 72 -6.72 2.62 7.96
N GLY A 73 -6.45 1.69 7.04
CA GLY A 73 -6.84 1.79 5.63
C GLY A 73 -5.88 2.66 4.82
N SER A 74 -6.34 3.19 3.70
CA SER A 74 -5.53 4.06 2.84
C SER A 74 -5.74 5.55 3.11
N VAL A 75 -4.76 6.37 2.74
CA VAL A 75 -4.87 7.84 2.75
C VAL A 75 -6.12 8.29 1.97
N ALA A 76 -6.47 7.64 0.86
CA ALA A 76 -7.71 7.92 0.13
C ALA A 76 -8.96 7.68 1.00
N GLN A 77 -9.03 6.53 1.69
CA GLN A 77 -10.14 6.21 2.58
C GLN A 77 -10.22 7.22 3.74
N HIS A 78 -9.07 7.61 4.30
CA HIS A 78 -9.00 8.61 5.36
C HIS A 78 -9.47 9.99 4.88
N LEU A 79 -8.95 10.49 3.75
CA LEU A 79 -9.34 11.77 3.16
C LEU A 79 -10.81 11.81 2.76
N ASN A 80 -11.38 10.69 2.30
CA ASN A 80 -12.80 10.60 1.96
C ASN A 80 -13.71 10.84 3.17
N ARG A 81 -13.27 10.54 4.40
CA ARG A 81 -14.07 10.80 5.63
C ARG A 81 -14.31 12.29 5.86
N TYR A 82 -13.41 13.14 5.33
CA TYR A 82 -13.52 14.59 5.44
C TYR A 82 -14.14 15.24 4.21
N GLN A 83 -14.81 14.48 3.34
CA GLN A 83 -15.40 14.98 2.11
C GLN A 83 -16.90 14.72 2.08
N GLU A 84 -17.67 15.72 1.65
CA GLU A 84 -19.03 15.49 1.17
C GLU A 84 -18.97 15.16 -0.33
N ARG A 85 -19.61 14.08 -0.75
CA ARG A 85 -19.50 13.53 -2.10
C ARG A 85 -20.87 13.23 -2.72
N LEU A 86 -20.98 13.44 -4.02
CA LEU A 86 -22.02 12.89 -4.87
C LEU A 86 -21.39 11.85 -5.80
N GLY A 87 -21.40 10.58 -5.38
CA GLY A 87 -20.67 9.53 -6.08
C GLY A 87 -19.15 9.80 -6.11
N PRO A 88 -18.49 9.80 -7.29
CA PRO A 88 -17.06 10.09 -7.38
C PRO A 88 -16.72 11.57 -7.21
N GLN A 89 -17.70 12.47 -7.35
CA GLN A 89 -17.48 13.92 -7.28
C GLN A 89 -17.43 14.42 -5.83
N VAL A 90 -16.38 15.17 -5.50
CA VAL A 90 -16.27 15.88 -4.23
C VAL A 90 -17.04 17.20 -4.33
N LEU A 91 -18.03 17.40 -3.47
CA LEU A 91 -18.83 18.62 -3.39
C LEU A 91 -18.15 19.66 -2.50
N ARG A 92 -17.62 19.22 -1.34
CA ARG A 92 -16.81 20.05 -0.45
C ARG A 92 -15.94 19.21 0.46
N VAL A 93 -14.90 19.84 0.99
CA VAL A 93 -14.13 19.35 2.13
C VAL A 93 -14.80 19.86 3.41
N THR A 94 -15.09 18.96 4.33
CA THR A 94 -15.78 19.23 5.60
C THR A 94 -14.81 19.52 6.74
N GLU A 95 -13.61 18.98 6.67
CA GLU A 95 -12.55 19.13 7.65
C GLU A 95 -11.19 19.03 6.95
N HIS A 96 -10.18 19.74 7.46
CA HIS A 96 -8.83 19.69 6.93
C HIS A 96 -7.92 18.95 7.90
N LEU A 97 -7.00 18.15 7.35
CA LEU A 97 -5.94 17.54 8.13
C LEU A 97 -5.06 18.62 8.77
N GLU A 98 -4.63 18.35 10.00
CA GLU A 98 -3.65 19.16 10.68
C GLU A 98 -2.35 19.28 9.85
N PRO A 99 -1.78 20.49 9.69
CA PRO A 99 -0.57 20.69 8.90
C PRO A 99 0.61 19.81 9.35
N LEU A 100 0.68 19.48 10.64
CA LEU A 100 1.72 18.60 11.17
C LEU A 100 1.60 17.16 10.63
N THR A 101 0.38 16.63 10.54
CA THR A 101 0.10 15.30 9.98
C THR A 101 0.51 15.25 8.51
N ILE A 102 0.17 16.29 7.74
CA ILE A 102 0.55 16.40 6.33
C ILE A 102 2.08 16.38 6.18
N ARG A 103 2.79 17.21 6.96
CA ARG A 103 4.27 17.25 6.93
C ARG A 103 4.88 15.91 7.30
N ARG A 104 4.33 15.21 8.30
CA ARG A 104 4.79 13.89 8.72
C ARG A 104 4.65 12.87 7.61
N TRP A 105 3.48 12.76 6.99
CA TRP A 105 3.26 11.83 5.87
C TRP A 105 4.12 12.17 4.66
N MET A 106 4.28 13.46 4.33
CA MET A 106 5.20 13.88 3.27
C MET A 106 6.64 13.47 3.56
N ALA A 107 7.11 13.63 4.80
CA ALA A 107 8.46 13.20 5.18
C ALA A 107 8.63 11.68 5.09
N GLN A 108 7.64 10.90 5.53
CA GLN A 108 7.65 9.44 5.42
C GLN A 108 7.67 8.99 3.95
N LEU A 109 6.85 9.59 3.11
CA LEU A 109 6.82 9.32 1.67
C LEU A 109 8.18 9.62 1.01
N CYS A 110 8.78 10.77 1.34
CA CYS A 110 10.12 11.12 0.84
C CYS A 110 11.19 10.12 1.29
N LEU A 111 11.13 9.64 2.54
CA LEU A 111 12.08 8.66 3.07
C LEU A 111 11.93 7.29 2.38
N ALA A 112 10.70 6.85 2.13
CA ALA A 112 10.44 5.63 1.37
C ALA A 112 10.94 5.75 -0.08
N ALA A 113 10.61 6.86 -0.76
CA ALA A 113 11.02 7.13 -2.13
C ALA A 113 12.55 7.21 -2.29
N ALA A 114 13.23 7.96 -1.41
CA ALA A 114 14.69 8.04 -1.39
C ALA A 114 15.33 6.67 -1.08
N GLY A 115 14.69 5.87 -0.24
CA GLY A 115 15.14 4.51 0.06
C GLY A 115 15.08 3.58 -1.15
N LEU A 116 14.01 3.66 -1.95
CA LEU A 116 13.87 2.95 -3.22
C LEU A 116 14.90 3.43 -4.25
N GLU A 117 15.08 4.75 -4.38
CA GLU A 117 16.03 5.33 -5.33
C GLU A 117 17.47 4.88 -5.05
N ARG A 118 17.85 4.80 -3.77
CA ARG A 118 19.16 4.29 -3.33
C ARG A 118 19.46 2.88 -3.84
N ILE A 119 18.44 2.05 -4.07
CA ILE A 119 18.59 0.68 -4.57
C ILE A 119 18.26 0.56 -6.07
N GLY A 120 18.18 1.69 -6.79
CA GLY A 120 17.91 1.72 -8.23
C GLY A 120 16.45 1.47 -8.60
N LEU A 121 15.52 1.63 -7.66
CA LEU A 121 14.09 1.50 -7.89
C LEU A 121 13.38 2.86 -7.80
N THR A 122 12.22 2.95 -8.42
CA THR A 122 11.26 4.04 -8.20
C THR A 122 9.86 3.47 -8.04
N HIS A 123 9.03 4.11 -7.23
CA HIS A 123 7.64 3.71 -7.10
C HIS A 123 6.81 4.35 -8.20
N GLY A 124 6.32 3.55 -9.16
CA GLY A 124 5.61 4.04 -10.34
C GLY A 124 4.16 4.46 -10.12
N ASP A 125 3.58 4.14 -8.95
CA ASP A 125 2.14 4.29 -8.70
C ASP A 125 1.83 4.99 -7.36
N ILE A 126 2.50 6.12 -7.08
CA ILE A 126 2.30 6.89 -5.85
C ILE A 126 0.99 7.69 -5.96
N HIS A 127 -0.05 7.24 -5.24
CA HIS A 127 -1.31 7.98 -5.10
C HIS A 127 -2.03 7.58 -3.80
N PRO A 128 -3.03 8.35 -3.32
CA PRO A 128 -3.66 8.13 -2.02
C PRO A 128 -4.22 6.74 -1.74
N HIS A 129 -4.59 5.94 -2.75
CA HIS A 129 -5.08 4.58 -2.51
C HIS A 129 -3.96 3.57 -2.23
N ASN A 130 -2.74 3.84 -2.68
CA ASN A 130 -1.56 3.00 -2.47
C ASN A 130 -0.71 3.44 -1.28
N MET A 131 -1.13 4.49 -0.56
CA MET A 131 -0.52 4.91 0.69
C MET A 131 -1.39 4.41 1.83
N LEU A 132 -0.89 3.45 2.61
CA LEU A 132 -1.61 2.85 3.73
C LEU A 132 -1.24 3.53 5.05
N LEU A 133 -2.17 3.49 6.00
CA LEU A 133 -2.06 4.05 7.33
C LEU A 133 -2.17 2.92 8.36
N ASP A 134 -1.34 2.99 9.37
CA ASP A 134 -1.44 2.21 10.60
C ASP A 134 -1.84 3.14 11.76
N LYS A 135 -1.73 2.65 12.99
CA LYS A 135 -2.11 3.39 14.19
C LYS A 135 -1.16 4.56 14.54
N GLU A 136 -0.03 4.77 13.86
CA GLU A 136 1.02 5.73 14.25
C GLU A 136 1.07 7.03 13.41
#